data_AF-A0A952VER3-F1
#
_entry.id   AF-A0A952VER3-F1
#
_cell.length_a   1.000
_cell.length_b   1.000
_cell.length_c   1.000
_cell.angle_alpha   90.00
_cell.angle_beta   90.00
_cell.angle_gamma   90.00
#
_symmetry.space_group_name_H-M   'P 1'
#
loop_
_entity.id
_entity.type
_entity.pdbx_description
1 polymer ?
#
loop_
_entity_poly.entity_id
_entity_poly.type
_entity_poly.pdbx_seq_one_letter_code
_entity_poly.pdbx_strand_id
1 'polypeptide(L)'
;MTAIEELRLLTASAIEPALADDELAAILAYAARPDPGGFAPQDEQWTPTYDINAAAARGWLIKAGRAAAIIESGEGGEATSKVFDNCRSMARVYAAKANSTVRI
;
A
#
# COMPACT_ATOMS: atom_id res chain seq x y z
N MET A 1 13.38 -0.34 -12.10
CA MET A 1 12.50 -0.02 -10.97
C MET A 1 12.04 -1.34 -10.38
N THR A 2 12.31 -1.54 -9.09
CA THR A 2 11.93 -2.74 -8.32
C THR A 2 10.52 -2.59 -7.78
N ALA A 3 9.90 -3.70 -7.37
CA ALA A 3 8.57 -3.71 -6.77
C ALA A 3 8.47 -2.84 -5.50
N ILE A 4 9.53 -2.82 -4.68
CA ILE A 4 9.56 -2.00 -3.46
C ILE A 4 9.72 -0.50 -3.76
N GLU A 5 10.50 -0.13 -4.78
CA GLU A 5 10.62 1.25 -5.26
C GLU A 5 9.28 1.74 -5.83
N GLU A 6 8.59 0.90 -6.61
CA GLU A 6 7.26 1.22 -7.13
C GLU A 6 6.24 1.41 -6.00
N LEU A 7 6.21 0.48 -5.04
CA LEU A 7 5.33 0.59 -3.87
C LEU A 7 5.59 1.87 -3.07
N ARG A 8 6.87 2.26 -2.91
CA ARG A 8 7.28 3.51 -2.24
C ARG A 8 6.65 4.73 -2.91
N LEU A 9 6.71 4.78 -4.24
CA LEU A 9 6.13 5.87 -5.04
C LEU A 9 4.61 5.90 -4.92
N LEU A 10 3.93 4.76 -5.07
CA LEU A 10 2.46 4.68 -5.07
C LEU A 10 1.82 5.00 -3.71
N THR A 11 2.56 4.80 -2.62
CA THR A 11 2.08 5.05 -1.24
C THR A 11 2.55 6.40 -0.67
N ALA A 12 3.32 7.17 -1.46
CA ALA A 12 3.97 8.39 -1.00
C ALA A 12 4.64 8.17 0.37
N SER A 13 5.45 7.11 0.49
CA SER A 13 5.86 6.58 1.80
C SER A 13 6.68 7.55 2.64
N ALA A 14 7.35 8.53 2.01
CA ALA A 14 8.15 9.54 2.70
C ALA A 14 7.33 10.73 3.21
N ILE A 15 6.05 10.84 2.82
CA ILE A 15 5.15 11.92 3.24
C ILE A 15 4.29 11.44 4.39
N GLU A 16 4.16 12.27 5.44
CA GLU A 16 3.35 11.94 6.60
C GLU A 16 1.88 11.65 6.21
N PRO A 17 1.28 10.56 6.71
CA PRO A 17 1.87 9.54 7.60
C PRO A 17 2.92 8.68 6.87
N ALA A 18 4.18 8.69 7.34
CA ALA A 18 5.26 7.99 6.66
C ALA A 18 5.09 6.46 6.77
N LEU A 19 5.75 5.68 5.91
CA LEU A 19 5.91 4.22 6.04
C LEU A 19 7.39 3.90 6.00
N ALA A 20 7.85 3.10 6.97
CA ALA A 20 9.23 2.64 7.04
C ALA A 20 9.51 1.51 6.04
N ASP A 21 10.79 1.27 5.75
CA ASP A 21 11.21 0.33 4.70
C ASP A 21 10.89 -1.13 5.04
N ASP A 22 10.95 -1.50 6.31
CA ASP A 22 10.53 -2.81 6.83
C ASP A 22 9.01 -3.01 6.70
N GLU A 23 8.22 -1.95 6.89
CA GLU A 23 6.78 -1.98 6.67
C GLU A 23 6.45 -2.15 5.20
N LEU A 24 7.14 -1.44 4.31
CA LEU A 24 6.99 -1.60 2.86
C LEU A 24 7.34 -3.02 2.43
N ALA A 25 8.40 -3.60 2.99
CA ALA A 25 8.77 -5.00 2.74
C ALA A 25 7.68 -5.97 3.24
N ALA A 26 7.11 -5.75 4.42
CA ALA A 26 6.04 -6.57 4.97
C ALA A 26 4.74 -6.45 4.16
N ILE A 27 4.40 -5.24 3.71
CA ILE A 27 3.25 -4.97 2.83
C ILE A 27 3.44 -5.68 1.48
N LEU A 28 4.65 -5.61 0.92
CA LEU A 28 4.97 -6.25 -0.34
C LEU A 28 4.92 -7.78 -0.23
N ALA A 29 5.46 -8.34 0.85
CA ALA A 29 5.38 -9.77 1.14
C ALA A 29 3.93 -10.26 1.27
N TYR A 30 3.05 -9.47 1.91
CA TYR A 30 1.61 -9.77 1.97
C TYR A 30 0.95 -9.82 0.59
N ALA A 31 1.45 -9.03 -0.35
CA ALA A 31 0.94 -8.95 -1.70
C ALA A 31 1.63 -9.92 -2.68
N ALA A 32 2.43 -10.85 -2.19
CA ALA A 32 3.05 -11.87 -3.02
C ALA A 32 2.00 -12.77 -3.68
N ARG A 33 2.19 -13.06 -4.96
CA ARG A 33 1.29 -13.88 -5.79
C ARG A 33 2.07 -15.03 -6.41
N PRO A 34 1.39 -16.13 -6.77
CA PRO A 34 2.00 -17.12 -7.63
C PRO A 34 2.53 -16.47 -8.91
N ASP A 35 3.72 -16.90 -9.34
CA ASP A 35 4.32 -16.40 -10.57
C ASP A 35 3.61 -16.99 -11.81
N PRO A 36 3.96 -16.55 -13.03
CA PRO A 36 3.38 -17.11 -14.26
C PRO A 36 3.66 -18.61 -14.47
N GLY A 37 4.66 -19.17 -13.78
CA GLY A 37 4.96 -20.61 -13.75
C GLY A 37 4.08 -21.38 -12.76
N GLY A 38 3.27 -20.69 -11.95
CA GLY A 38 2.41 -21.28 -10.93
C GLY A 38 3.13 -21.57 -9.61
N PHE A 39 4.38 -21.15 -9.46
CA PHE A 39 5.12 -21.29 -8.21
C PHE A 39 4.60 -20.29 -7.20
N ALA A 40 4.38 -20.73 -5.97
CA ALA A 40 3.95 -19.89 -4.86
C ALA A 40 5.17 -19.26 -4.16
N PRO A 41 5.00 -18.18 -3.37
CA PRO A 41 6.12 -17.45 -2.76
C PRO A 41 7.06 -18.26 -1.85
N GLN A 42 6.60 -19.41 -1.34
CA GLN A 42 7.37 -20.34 -0.55
C GLN A 42 8.23 -21.32 -1.39
N ASP A 43 8.01 -21.39 -2.70
CA ASP A 43 8.72 -22.30 -3.59
C ASP A 43 10.06 -21.69 -4.02
N GLU A 44 11.13 -22.48 -4.03
CA GLU A 44 12.48 -22.00 -4.41
C GLU A 44 12.56 -21.48 -5.85
N GLN A 45 11.68 -21.97 -6.72
CA GLN A 45 11.62 -21.62 -8.13
C GLN A 45 10.77 -20.38 -8.39
N TRP A 46 10.15 -19.82 -7.34
CA TRP A 46 9.28 -18.66 -7.45
C TRP A 46 10.04 -17.43 -7.93
N THR A 47 9.56 -16.84 -9.01
CA THR A 47 10.02 -15.54 -9.45
C THR A 47 9.22 -14.45 -8.72
N PRO A 48 9.86 -13.50 -8.02
CA PRO A 48 9.17 -12.47 -7.25
C PRO A 48 8.07 -11.75 -8.04
N THR A 49 6.82 -12.09 -7.72
CA THR A 49 5.63 -11.60 -8.42
C THR A 49 4.64 -11.06 -7.38
N TYR A 50 4.26 -9.79 -7.52
CA TYR A 50 3.48 -9.10 -6.51
C TYR A 50 2.27 -8.40 -7.12
N ASP A 51 1.16 -8.37 -6.37
CA ASP A 51 0.06 -7.46 -6.67
C ASP A 51 0.37 -6.08 -6.08
N ILE A 52 1.03 -5.24 -6.88
CA ILE A 52 1.45 -3.90 -6.47
C ILE A 52 0.27 -3.01 -6.10
N ASN A 53 -0.90 -3.19 -6.72
CA ASN A 53 -2.09 -2.41 -6.38
C ASN A 53 -2.66 -2.85 -5.02
N ALA A 54 -2.71 -4.15 -4.75
CA ALA A 54 -3.10 -4.65 -3.43
C ALA A 54 -2.12 -4.20 -2.33
N ALA A 55 -0.82 -4.22 -2.62
CA ALA A 55 0.22 -3.70 -1.74
C ALA A 55 0.00 -2.20 -1.44
N ALA A 56 -0.18 -1.38 -2.48
CA ALA A 56 -0.42 0.05 -2.33
C ALA A 56 -1.71 0.33 -1.54
N ALA A 57 -2.79 -0.40 -1.81
CA ALA A 57 -4.03 -0.29 -1.06
C ALA A 57 -3.82 -0.53 0.45
N ARG A 58 -3.05 -1.56 0.80
CA ARG A 58 -2.70 -1.88 2.19
C ARG A 58 -1.83 -0.80 2.82
N GLY A 59 -0.84 -0.27 2.10
CA GLY A 59 -0.02 0.85 2.56
C GLY A 59 -0.85 2.09 2.90
N TRP A 60 -1.79 2.46 2.04
CA TRP A 60 -2.71 3.57 2.29
C TRP A 60 -3.66 3.33 3.48
N LEU A 61 -4.09 2.09 3.73
CA LEU A 61 -4.87 1.75 4.92
C LEU A 61 -4.06 1.90 6.22
N ILE A 62 -2.79 1.50 6.21
CA ILE A 62 -1.92 1.68 7.38
C ILE A 62 -1.73 3.17 7.68
N LYS A 63 -1.50 3.98 6.63
CA LYS A 63 -1.43 5.45 6.76
C LYS A 63 -2.73 6.04 7.31
N ALA A 64 -3.89 5.56 6.84
CA ALA A 64 -5.18 5.96 7.41
C ALA A 64 -5.28 5.59 8.89
N GLY A 65 -4.86 4.39 9.29
CA GLY A 65 -4.83 3.97 10.70
C GLY A 65 -3.98 4.89 11.56
N ARG A 66 -2.81 5.32 11.06
CA ARG A 66 -1.93 6.29 11.72
C ARG A 66 -2.59 7.65 11.87
N ALA A 67 -3.21 8.17 10.80
CA ALA A 67 -3.96 9.41 10.86
C ALA A 67 -5.08 9.32 11.90
N ALA A 68 -5.88 8.25 11.90
CA ALA A 68 -6.97 8.07 12.85
C ALA A 68 -6.54 8.00 14.33
N ALA A 69 -5.29 7.62 14.60
CA ALA A 69 -4.75 7.56 15.96
C ALA A 69 -4.33 8.93 16.52
N ILE A 70 -4.20 9.96 15.67
CA ILE A 70 -3.83 11.32 16.10
C ILE A 70 -5.10 12.04 16.55
N ILE A 71 -5.11 12.49 17.82
CA ILE A 71 -6.19 13.30 18.37
C ILE A 71 -5.99 14.75 17.91
N GLU A 72 -7.00 15.33 17.26
CA GLU A 72 -6.98 16.74 16.85
C GLU A 72 -6.95 17.65 18.09
N SER A 73 -5.78 18.20 18.41
CA SER A 73 -5.67 19.35 19.32
C SER A 73 -5.95 20.62 18.50
N GLY A 74 -6.96 21.39 18.89
CA GLY A 74 -7.59 22.47 18.10
C GLY A 74 -6.74 23.68 17.69
N GLU A 75 -5.40 23.59 17.68
CA GLU A 75 -4.51 24.66 17.25
C GLU A 75 -3.68 24.23 16.03
N GLY A 76 -4.08 24.70 14.84
CA GLY A 76 -3.15 25.06 13.77
C GLY A 76 -2.47 23.98 12.93
N GLY A 77 -3.07 22.79 12.73
CA GLY A 77 -2.61 21.77 11.77
C GLY A 77 -3.61 21.48 10.65
N GLU A 78 -3.19 20.79 9.58
CA GLU A 78 -4.15 20.17 8.66
C GLU A 78 -5.00 19.18 9.46
N ALA A 79 -6.34 19.33 9.37
CA ALA A 79 -7.24 18.49 10.13
C ALA A 79 -6.93 17.02 9.82
N THR A 80 -6.55 16.27 10.85
CA THR A 80 -6.18 14.85 10.76
C THR A 80 -7.28 14.03 10.09
N SER A 81 -8.53 14.45 10.24
CA SER A 81 -9.70 13.96 9.50
C SER A 81 -9.54 14.00 7.96
N LYS A 82 -8.99 15.07 7.39
CA LYS A 82 -8.73 15.18 5.93
C LYS A 82 -7.65 14.22 5.47
N VAL A 83 -6.58 14.08 6.25
CA VAL A 83 -5.49 13.14 5.96
C VAL A 83 -6.01 11.70 6.01
N PHE A 84 -6.83 11.37 7.01
CA PHE A 84 -7.51 10.09 7.11
C PHE A 84 -8.41 9.81 5.90
N ASP A 85 -9.26 10.75 5.52
CA ASP A 85 -10.17 10.61 4.39
C ASP A 85 -9.42 10.45 3.07
N ASN A 86 -8.35 11.21 2.87
CA ASN A 86 -7.47 11.08 1.72
C ASN A 86 -6.85 9.67 1.66
N CYS A 87 -6.24 9.21 2.75
CA CYS A 87 -5.62 7.88 2.81
C CYS A 87 -6.64 6.77 2.55
N ARG A 88 -7.85 6.88 3.11
CA ARG A 88 -8.94 5.92 2.82
C ARG A 88 -9.41 5.95 1.38
N SER A 89 -9.47 7.14 0.77
CA SER A 89 -9.81 7.28 -0.65
C SER A 89 -8.77 6.59 -1.53
N MET A 90 -7.49 6.85 -1.29
CA MET A 90 -6.39 6.23 -2.02
C MET A 90 -6.38 4.70 -1.86
N ALA A 91 -6.60 4.20 -0.64
CA ALA A 91 -6.75 2.76 -0.39
C ALA A 91 -7.85 2.14 -1.26
N ARG A 92 -9.02 2.78 -1.38
CA ARG A 92 -10.12 2.31 -2.23
C ARG A 92 -9.76 2.33 -3.71
N VAL A 93 -9.09 3.38 -4.19
CA VAL A 93 -8.67 3.49 -5.59
C VAL A 93 -7.76 2.33 -5.98
N TYR A 94 -6.74 2.03 -5.17
CA TYR A 94 -5.82 0.94 -5.45
C TYR A 94 -6.46 -0.44 -5.29
N ALA A 95 -7.34 -0.61 -4.30
CA ALA A 95 -8.09 -1.87 -4.13
C ALA A 95 -9.01 -2.15 -5.34
N ALA A 96 -9.64 -1.12 -5.90
CA ALA A 96 -10.47 -1.27 -7.11
C ALA A 96 -9.63 -1.67 -8.33
N LYS A 97 -8.42 -1.12 -8.48
CA LYS A 97 -7.48 -1.47 -9.56
C LYS A 97 -7.00 -2.92 -9.48
N ALA A 98 -6.74 -3.45 -8.30
CA ALA A 98 -6.36 -4.85 -8.11
C ALA A 98 -7.42 -5.83 -8.65
N ASN A 99 -8.71 -5.49 -8.54
CA ASN A 99 -9.82 -6.31 -9.01
C ASN A 99 -10.25 -6.00 -10.47
N SER A 100 -9.56 -5.10 -11.16
CA SER A 100 -9.92 -4.69 -12.51
C SER A 100 -9.38 -5.67 -13.55
N THR A 101 -10.12 -6.74 -13.84
CA THR A 101 -9.92 -7.49 -15.10
C THR A 101 -10.45 -6.65 -16.26
N VAL A 102 -9.55 -6.10 -17.08
CA VAL A 102 -9.90 -5.55 -18.40
C VAL A 102 -10.30 -6.73 -19.29
N ARG A 103 -11.58 -6.83 -19.63
CA ARG A 103 -12.02 -7.69 -20.74
C ARG A 103 -11.86 -6.87 -22.02
N ILE A 104 -10.98 -7.32 -22.91
CA ILE A 104 -10.82 -6.80 -24.28
C ILE A 104 -11.75 -7.59 -25.19
#